data_AF-A0A952DES7-F1
#
_entry.id   AF-A0A952DES7-F1
#
_cell.length_a   1.000
_cell.length_b   1.000
_cell.length_c   1.000
_cell.angle_alpha   90.00
_cell.angle_beta   90.00
_cell.angle_gamma   90.00
#
_symmetry.space_group_name_H-M   'P 1'
#
loop_
_entity.id
_entity.type
_entity.pdbx_description
1 polymer ?
#
loop_
_entity_poly.entity_id
_entity_poly.type
_entity_poly.pdbx_seq_one_letter_code
_entity_poly.pdbx_strand_id
1 'polypeptide(L)'
;MNPIHVHLALTHVPIIGTFIGFLILMAGLLFRNQSLRIAAMGIIIFTTLISIPVFKSGDASEHKVEKFAGVSKDDIETHEDMAKIYFKIQMA
;
A
#
# COMPACT_ATOMS: atom_id res chain seq x y z
N MET A 1 14.57 13.08 -0.03
CA MET A 1 13.24 13.73 -0.09
C MET A 1 12.59 13.63 1.29
N ASN A 2 11.72 14.56 1.69
CA ASN A 2 11.01 14.49 2.98
C ASN A 2 10.09 13.25 3.01
N PRO A 3 10.13 12.40 4.07
CA PRO A 3 9.22 11.27 4.23
C PRO A 3 7.75 11.59 3.96
N ILE A 4 7.28 12.77 4.39
CA ILE A 4 5.90 13.22 4.18
C ILE A 4 5.56 13.29 2.68
N HIS A 5 6.47 13.86 1.86
CA HIS A 5 6.25 13.95 0.42
C HIS A 5 6.26 12.56 -0.25
N VAL A 6 7.15 11.67 0.20
CA VAL A 6 7.22 10.30 -0.35
C VAL A 6 5.96 9.51 0.00
N HIS A 7 5.55 9.55 1.26
CA HIS A 7 4.36 8.86 1.73
C HIS A 7 3.12 9.37 1.00
N LEU A 8 2.90 10.70 0.95
CA LEU A 8 1.72 11.28 0.31
C LEU A 8 1.66 10.98 -1.20
N ALA A 9 2.81 10.96 -1.88
CA ALA A 9 2.88 10.65 -3.31
C ALA A 9 2.57 9.17 -3.62
N LEU A 10 2.98 8.25 -2.74
CA LEU A 10 2.94 6.81 -3.04
C LEU A 10 1.87 6.03 -2.27
N THR A 11 1.27 6.59 -1.21
CA THR A 11 0.39 5.86 -0.28
C THR A 11 -0.80 5.18 -0.95
N HIS A 12 -1.31 5.72 -2.05
CA HIS A 12 -2.43 5.14 -2.80
C HIS A 12 -2.01 4.00 -3.76
N VAL A 13 -0.73 3.91 -4.12
CA VAL A 13 -0.26 2.98 -5.14
C VAL A 13 -0.43 1.51 -4.72
N PRO A 14 -0.04 1.09 -3.49
CA PRO A 14 -0.23 -0.30 -3.08
C PRO A 14 -1.69 -0.73 -3.07
N ILE A 15 -2.60 0.06 -2.49
CA ILE A 15 -4.00 -0.37 -2.32
C ILE A 15 -4.75 -0.42 -3.65
N ILE A 16 -4.59 0.60 -4.50
CA ILE A 16 -5.21 0.64 -5.83
C ILE A 16 -4.62 -0.47 -6.70
N GLY A 17 -3.30 -0.64 -6.67
CA GLY A 17 -2.63 -1.65 -7.47
C GLY A 17 -2.98 -3.08 -7.06
N THR A 18 -3.05 -3.38 -5.75
CA THR A 18 -3.52 -4.68 -5.25
C THR A 18 -4.97 -4.95 -5.69
N PHE A 19 -5.85 -3.94 -5.63
CA PHE A 19 -7.23 -4.07 -6.09
C PHE A 19 -7.31 -4.36 -7.60
N ILE A 20 -6.55 -3.63 -8.43
CA ILE A 20 -6.47 -3.87 -9.88
C ILE A 20 -5.90 -5.27 -10.16
N GLY A 21 -4.80 -5.65 -9.50
CA GLY A 21 -4.18 -6.96 -9.63
C GLY A 21 -5.16 -8.09 -9.27
N PHE A 22 -5.95 -7.92 -8.21
CA PHE A 22 -7.00 -8.86 -7.82
C PHE A 22 -8.08 -9.01 -8.89
N LEU A 23 -8.59 -7.90 -9.44
CA LEU A 23 -9.61 -7.94 -10.51
C LEU A 23 -9.10 -8.63 -11.77
N ILE A 24 -7.86 -8.35 -12.18
CA ILE A 24 -7.23 -8.98 -13.35
C ILE A 24 -6.99 -10.47 -13.07
N LEU A 25 -6.57 -10.83 -11.86
CA LEU A 25 -6.40 -12.24 -11.47
C LEU A 25 -7.75 -12.96 -11.57
N MET A 26 -8.82 -12.37 -11.05
CA MET A 26 -10.17 -12.93 -11.11
C MET A 26 -10.61 -13.14 -12.56
N ALA A 27 -10.39 -12.15 -13.44
CA ALA A 27 -10.66 -12.29 -14.86
C ALA A 27 -9.82 -13.41 -15.50
N GLY A 28 -8.52 -13.49 -15.19
CA GLY A 28 -7.64 -14.56 -15.66
C GLY A 28 -8.04 -15.97 -15.18
N LEU A 29 -8.64 -16.07 -13.99
CA LEU A 29 -9.21 -17.31 -13.48
C LEU A 29 -10.49 -17.69 -14.22
N LEU A 30 -11.45 -16.76 -14.31
CA LEU A 30 -12.75 -16.95 -14.96
C LEU A 30 -12.62 -17.31 -16.45
N PHE A 31 -11.76 -16.60 -17.18
CA PHE A 31 -11.54 -16.83 -18.61
C PHE A 31 -10.45 -17.87 -18.91
N ARG A 32 -9.89 -18.52 -17.87
CA ARG A 32 -8.80 -19.51 -17.99
C ARG A 32 -7.60 -18.99 -18.81
N ASN A 33 -7.32 -17.69 -18.71
CA ASN A 33 -6.31 -17.01 -19.51
C ASN A 33 -4.99 -16.88 -18.73
N GLN A 34 -3.94 -17.54 -19.22
CA GLN A 34 -2.62 -17.55 -18.58
C GLN A 34 -1.93 -16.18 -18.60
N SER A 35 -2.05 -15.42 -19.69
CA SER A 35 -1.45 -14.10 -19.81
C SER A 35 -2.02 -13.11 -18.78
N LEU A 36 -3.34 -13.14 -18.54
CA LEU A 36 -3.97 -12.31 -17.50
C LEU A 36 -3.49 -12.68 -16.10
N ARG A 37 -3.33 -13.97 -15.81
CA ARG A 37 -2.80 -14.43 -14.52
C ARG A 37 -1.36 -13.94 -14.29
N ILE A 38 -0.51 -14.04 -15.32
CA ILE A 38 0.88 -13.55 -15.25
C ILE A 38 0.90 -12.03 -15.06
N ALA A 39 0.08 -11.28 -15.79
CA ALA A 39 -0.01 -9.84 -15.66
C ALA A 39 -0.48 -9.42 -14.25
N ALA A 40 -1.50 -10.09 -13.72
CA ALA A 40 -1.98 -9.86 -12.35
C ALA A 40 -0.91 -10.12 -11.31
N MET A 41 -0.17 -11.23 -11.42
CA MET A 41 0.94 -11.55 -10.53
C MET A 41 2.05 -10.48 -10.61
N GLY A 42 2.38 -10.00 -11.81
CA GLY A 42 3.35 -8.92 -12.00
C GLY A 42 2.91 -7.62 -11.30
N ILE A 43 1.64 -7.25 -11.42
CA ILE A 43 1.07 -6.07 -10.73
C ILE A 43 1.13 -6.25 -9.22
N ILE A 44 0.71 -7.41 -8.70
CA ILE A 44 0.73 -7.69 -7.26
C ILE A 44 2.16 -7.59 -6.72
N ILE A 45 3.14 -8.23 -7.37
CA ILE A 45 4.56 -8.15 -6.99
C ILE A 45 5.05 -6.70 -6.98
N PHE A 46 4.77 -5.95 -8.05
CA PHE A 46 5.16 -4.53 -8.14
C PHE A 46 4.57 -3.71 -6.97
N THR A 47 3.30 -3.92 -6.65
CA THR A 47 2.63 -3.21 -5.55
C THR A 47 3.15 -3.60 -4.18
N THR A 48 3.49 -4.89 -3.98
CA THR A 48 4.19 -5.36 -2.79
C THR A 48 5.52 -4.63 -2.60
N LEU A 49 6.32 -4.50 -3.67
CA LEU A 49 7.60 -3.81 -3.59
C LEU A 49 7.44 -2.31 -3.23
N ILE A 50 6.43 -1.64 -3.77
CA ILE A 50 6.13 -0.23 -3.45
C ILE A 50 5.58 -0.06 -2.03
N SER A 51 4.91 -1.07 -1.47
CA SER A 51 4.42 -1.01 -0.09
C SER A 51 5.53 -0.79 0.93
N ILE A 52 6.77 -1.25 0.64
CA ILE A 52 7.94 -1.12 1.53
C ILE A 52 8.32 0.35 1.77
N PRO A 53 8.65 1.16 0.74
CA PRO A 53 8.95 2.58 0.95
C PRO A 53 7.74 3.36 1.46
N VAL A 54 6.50 2.98 1.11
CA VAL A 54 5.28 3.64 1.62
C VAL A 54 5.13 3.43 3.13
N PHE A 55 5.28 2.19 3.60
CA PHE A 55 5.16 1.83 5.02
C PHE A 55 6.22 2.54 5.85
N LYS A 56 7.49 2.47 5.43
CA LYS A 56 8.61 3.15 6.12
C LYS A 56 8.47 4.67 6.14
N SER A 57 8.01 5.25 5.04
CA SER A 57 7.81 6.70 4.97
C SER A 57 6.58 7.17 5.76
N GLY A 58 5.59 6.30 5.97
CA GLY A 58 4.40 6.55 6.81
C GLY A 58 4.76 6.67 8.29
N ASP A 59 5.44 5.65 8.83
CA ASP A 59 5.99 5.64 10.20
C ASP A 59 6.83 6.90 10.49
N ALA A 60 7.78 7.21 9.60
CA ALA A 60 8.59 8.42 9.71
C ALA A 60 7.80 9.74 9.55
N SER A 61 6.61 9.72 8.93
CA SER A 61 5.74 10.88 8.78
C SER A 61 4.88 11.09 10.02
N GLU A 62 4.34 10.03 10.59
CA GLU A 62 3.54 10.04 11.82
C GLU A 62 4.27 10.76 12.95
N HIS A 63 5.51 10.34 13.28
CA HIS A 63 6.34 10.96 14.30
C HIS A 63 6.62 12.46 14.08
N LYS A 64 6.53 12.93 12.83
CA LYS A 64 6.73 14.36 12.51
C LYS A 64 5.46 15.17 12.64
N VAL A 65 4.31 14.57 12.33
CA VAL A 65 3.01 15.28 12.28
C VAL A 65 2.20 15.11 13.55
N GLU A 66 2.49 14.11 14.40
CA GLU A 66 1.75 13.86 15.66
C GLU A 66 1.76 15.04 16.64
N LYS A 67 2.71 15.97 16.49
CA LYS A 67 2.86 17.18 17.33
C LYS A 67 2.23 18.43 16.73
N PHE A 68 1.66 18.35 15.52
CA PHE A 68 1.09 19.51 14.85
C PHE A 68 -0.30 19.82 15.41
N ALA A 69 -0.57 21.11 15.60
CA ALA A 69 -1.88 21.56 16.05
C ALA A 69 -2.96 21.17 15.03
N GLY A 70 -4.03 20.52 15.50
CA GLY A 70 -5.14 20.04 14.67
C GLY A 70 -4.95 18.64 14.08
N VAL A 71 -3.85 17.95 14.35
CA VAL A 71 -3.69 16.52 14.03
C VAL A 71 -4.19 15.69 15.20
N SER A 72 -5.10 14.76 14.93
CA SER A 72 -5.57 13.77 15.90
C SER A 72 -4.56 12.62 15.98
N LYS A 73 -3.99 12.39 17.17
CA LYS A 73 -3.04 11.30 17.37
C LYS A 73 -3.69 9.93 17.20
N ASP A 74 -4.90 9.77 17.75
CA ASP A 74 -5.65 8.51 17.67
C ASP A 74 -5.95 8.12 16.21
N ASP A 75 -6.25 9.09 15.35
CA ASP A 75 -6.55 8.82 13.94
C ASP A 75 -5.30 8.36 13.16
N ILE A 76 -4.15 9.00 13.41
CA ILE A 76 -2.90 8.62 12.72
C ILE A 76 -2.33 7.30 13.23
N GLU A 77 -2.46 7.00 14.53
CA GLU A 77 -2.05 5.72 15.12
C GLU A 77 -2.95 4.59 14.59
N THR A 78 -4.27 4.82 14.50
CA THR A 78 -5.20 3.87 13.86
C THR A 78 -4.84 3.62 12.40
N HIS A 79 -4.46 4.66 11.66
CA HIS A 79 -4.02 4.53 10.27
C HIS A 79 -2.72 3.70 10.17
N GLU A 80 -1.75 3.94 11.04
CA GLU A 80 -0.49 3.20 11.09
C GLU A 80 -0.73 1.72 11.42
N ASP A 81 -1.60 1.43 12.37
CA ASP A 81 -1.94 0.05 12.75
C ASP A 81 -2.64 -0.71 11.62
N MET A 82 -3.55 -0.05 10.89
CA MET A 82 -4.12 -0.64 9.68
C MET A 82 -3.06 -0.86 8.59
N ALA A 83 -2.12 0.07 8.45
CA ALA A 83 -1.00 -0.07 7.53
C ALA A 83 -0.08 -1.24 7.92
N LYS A 84 0.16 -1.50 9.22
CA LYS A 84 0.91 -2.67 9.71
C LYS A 84 0.24 -3.98 9.32
N ILE A 85 -1.09 -4.07 9.47
CA ILE A 85 -1.86 -5.26 9.08
C ILE A 85 -1.77 -5.46 7.56
N TYR A 86 -2.05 -4.42 6.78
CA TYR A 86 -1.98 -4.47 5.33
C TYR A 86 -0.58 -4.87 4.84
N PHE A 87 0.47 -4.27 5.40
CA PHE A 87 1.86 -4.57 5.04
C PHE A 87 2.21 -6.04 5.34
N LYS A 88 1.77 -6.58 6.49
CA LYS A 88 1.97 -8.01 6.81
C LYS A 88 1.27 -8.91 5.80
N ILE A 89 0.04 -8.59 5.40
CA ILE A 89 -0.70 -9.37 4.39
C ILE A 89 0.03 -9.33 3.04
N GLN A 90 0.52 -8.17 2.64
CA GLN A 90 1.18 -7.97 1.35
C GLN A 90 2.55 -8.68 1.26
N MET A 91 3.18 -8.97 2.40
CA MET A 91 4.50 -9.59 2.52
C MET A 91 4.46 -11.09 2.89
N ALA A 92 3.27 -11.64 3.19
CA ALA A 92 3.07 -13.05 3.50
C ALA A 92 3.00 -13.91 2.22
#